data_AF-A0A2A3ZKW2-F1
#
_entry.id   AF-A0A2A3ZKW2-F1
#
_cell.length_a   1.000
_cell.length_b   1.000
_cell.length_c   1.000
_cell.angle_alpha   90.00
_cell.angle_beta   90.00
_cell.angle_gamma   90.00
#
_symmetry.space_group_name_H-M   'P 1'
#
loop_
_entity.id
_entity.type
_entity.pdbx_description
1 polymer ?
#
loop_
_entity_poly.entity_id
_entity_poly.type
_entity_poly.pdbx_seq_one_letter_code
_entity_poly.pdbx_strand_id
1 'polypeptide(L)' 'MESRVELFATIRRDARIEGLSIRALAKRHNVHRRTIRQALDSAEPPARKPPASVLRRK' A
#
# COMPACT_ATOMS: atom_id res chain seq x y z
N MET A 1 1.39 -0.35 -15.08
CA MET A 1 2.22 -0.19 -13.87
C MET A 1 1.33 0.49 -12.84
N GLU A 2 0.50 -0.27 -12.12
CA GLU A 2 -0.37 0.34 -11.10
C GLU A 2 0.53 0.93 -10.01
N SER A 3 0.38 2.22 -9.78
CA SER A 3 1.17 2.93 -8.80
C SER A 3 0.77 2.46 -7.40
N ARG A 4 1.73 2.40 -6.47
CA ARG A 4 1.42 2.01 -5.08
C ARG A 4 0.41 2.96 -4.42
N VAL A 5 0.27 4.16 -4.96
CA VAL A 5 -0.72 5.17 -4.55
C VAL A 5 -2.14 4.73 -4.93
N GLU A 6 -2.34 4.24 -6.16
CA GLU A 6 -3.64 3.72 -6.60
C GLU A 6 -4.08 2.52 -5.76
N LEU A 7 -3.16 1.59 -5.46
CA LEU A 7 -3.46 0.45 -4.58
C LEU A 7 -3.97 0.90 -3.20
N PHE A 8 -3.31 1.91 -2.61
CA PHE A 8 -3.72 2.48 -1.32
C PHE A 8 -5.08 3.19 -1.41
N ALA A 9 -5.34 3.91 -2.51
CA ALA A 9 -6.62 4.56 -2.75
C ALA A 9 -7.77 3.54 -2.86
N THR A 10 -7.56 2.45 -3.59
CA THR A 10 -8.56 1.37 -3.74
C THR A 10 -8.84 0.69 -2.40
N ILE A 11 -7.80 0.38 -1.61
CA ILE A 11 -7.97 -0.21 -0.28
C ILE A 11 -8.81 0.69 0.64
N ARG A 12 -8.58 2.00 0.66
CA ARG A 12 -9.37 2.94 1.48
C ARG A 12 -10.83 3.03 1.01
N ARG A 13 -11.05 2.98 -0.30
CA ARG A 13 -12.39 3.01 -0.90
C ARG A 13 -13.16 1.74 -0.53
N ASP A 14 -12.57 0.57 -0.73
CA ASP A 14 -13.19 -0.72 -0.40
C ASP A 14 -13.43 -0.84 1.12
N ALA A 15 -12.52 -0.35 1.95
CA ALA A 15 -12.71 -0.33 3.40
C ALA A 15 -13.91 0.54 3.84
N ARG A 16 -14.16 1.67 3.16
CA ARG A 16 -15.34 2.51 3.43
C ARG A 16 -16.64 1.93 2.88
N ILE A 17 -16.60 1.37 1.67
CA ILE A 17 -17.81 0.90 0.98
C ILE A 17 -18.29 -0.42 1.56
N GLU A 18 -17.38 -1.37 1.77
CA GLU A 18 -17.76 -2.74 2.11
C GLU A 18 -17.75 -3.00 3.63
N GLY A 19 -17.21 -2.09 4.43
CA GLY A 19 -17.14 -2.24 5.89
C GLY A 19 -16.36 -3.48 6.35
N LEU A 20 -15.51 -4.04 5.47
CA LEU A 20 -14.81 -5.29 5.71
C LEU A 20 -13.71 -5.14 6.76
N SER A 21 -13.52 -6.21 7.53
CA SER A 21 -12.37 -6.30 8.45
C SER A 21 -11.04 -6.31 7.68
N ILE A 22 -9.97 -5.87 8.34
CA ILE A 22 -8.59 -5.87 7.80
C ILE A 22 -8.19 -7.23 7.21
N ARG A 23 -8.68 -8.34 7.79
CA ARG A 23 -8.39 -9.70 7.31
C ARG A 23 -9.06 -10.00 5.96
N ALA A 24 -10.29 -9.55 5.77
CA ALA A 24 -11.03 -9.75 4.53
C ALA A 24 -10.42 -8.89 3.40
N LEU A 25 -10.10 -7.62 3.68
CA LEU A 25 -9.39 -6.73 2.76
C LEU A 25 -8.04 -7.31 2.31
N ALA A 26 -7.27 -7.88 3.24
CA ALA A 26 -6.01 -8.54 2.93
C ALA A 26 -6.17 -9.71 1.94
N LYS A 27 -7.22 -10.51 2.09
CA LYS A 27 -7.51 -11.64 1.19
C LYS A 27 -7.96 -11.17 -0.19
N ARG A 28 -8.80 -10.13 -0.25
CA ARG A 28 -9.35 -9.56 -1.49
C ARG A 28 -8.28 -8.88 -2.35
N HIS A 29 -7.46 -8.03 -1.76
CA HIS A 29 -6.40 -7.31 -2.46
C HIS A 29 -5.09 -8.08 -2.52
N ASN A 30 -5.03 -9.31 -1.98
CA ASN A 30 -3.83 -10.14 -1.87
C ASN A 30 -2.61 -9.41 -1.28
N VAL A 31 -2.85 -8.55 -0.30
CA VAL A 31 -1.82 -7.78 0.40
C VAL A 31 -1.76 -8.16 1.86
N HIS A 32 -0.59 -7.98 2.47
CA HIS A 32 -0.44 -8.24 3.89
C HIS A 32 -1.29 -7.26 4.73
N ARG A 33 -1.80 -7.73 5.87
CA ARG A 33 -2.56 -6.90 6.84
C ARG A 33 -1.79 -5.64 7.28
N ARG A 34 -0.45 -5.66 7.21
CA ARG A 34 0.41 -4.50 7.48
C ARG A 34 0.21 -3.40 6.43
N THR A 35 0.13 -3.75 5.16
CA THR A 35 -0.15 -2.81 4.06
C THR A 35 -1.54 -2.21 4.20
N ILE A 36 -2.55 -3.02 4.55
CA ILE A 36 -3.91 -2.51 4.80
C ILE A 36 -3.92 -1.50 5.95
N ARG A 37 -3.32 -1.83 7.11
CA ARG A 37 -3.21 -0.87 8.23
C ARG A 37 -2.53 0.41 7.79
N GLN A 38 -1.43 0.29 7.04
CA GLN A 38 -0.70 1.46 6.56
C GLN A 38 -1.53 2.31 5.59
N ALA A 39 -2.35 1.70 4.74
CA ALA A 39 -3.24 2.42 3.82
C ALA A 39 -4.42 3.08 4.54
N LEU A 40 -4.88 2.52 5.67
CA LEU A 40 -5.91 3.13 6.50
C LEU A 40 -5.36 4.27 7.36
N ASP A 41 -4.13 4.12 7.85
CA ASP A 41 -3.45 5.09 8.72
C ASP A 41 -2.82 6.25 7.93
N SER A 42 -2.34 6.00 6.72
CA SER A 42 -1.70 6.99 5.84
C SER A 42 -2.26 6.93 4.43
N ALA A 43 -2.76 8.08 3.96
CA ALA A 43 -3.26 8.24 2.59
C ALA A 43 -2.15 8.09 1.54
N GLU A 44 -0.91 8.43 1.91
CA GLU A 44 0.25 8.33 1.03
C GLU A 44 1.11 7.11 1.43
N PRO A 45 1.41 6.20 0.48
CA PRO A 45 2.36 5.14 0.74
C PRO A 45 3.72 5.78 1.04
N PRO A 46 4.49 5.27 2.02
CA PRO A 46 5.74 5.90 2.44
C PRO A 46 6.65 6.07 1.22
N ALA A 47 7.25 7.25 1.05
CA ALA A 47 8.16 7.49 -0.07
C ALA A 47 9.17 6.33 -0.17
N ARG A 48 9.23 5.68 -1.34
CA ARG A 48 10.21 4.62 -1.57
C ARG A 48 11.58 5.25 -1.33
N LYS A 49 12.39 4.68 -0.42
CA LYS A 49 13.80 5.08 -0.35
C LYS A 49 14.38 4.88 -1.74
N PRO A 50 14.90 5.94 -2.40
CA PRO A 50 15.56 5.76 -3.67
C PRO A 50 16.68 4.75 -3.45
N PRO A 51 16.90 3.80 -4.39
CA PRO A 51 18.06 2.94 -4.29
C PRO A 51 19.28 3.86 -4.19
N ALA A 52 20.04 3.75 -3.10
CA ALA A 52 21.30 4.46 -2.98
C ALA A 52 22.12 4.02 -4.18
N SER A 53 22.27 4.90 -5.18
CA SER A 53 23.05 4.57 -6.36
C SER A 53 24.45 4.30 -5.85
N VAL A 54 24.83 3.03 -5.86
CA VAL A 54 26.19 2.61 -5.56
C VAL A 54 26.98 3.22 -6.69
N LEU A 55 27.65 4.34 -6.39
CA LEU A 55 28.65 4.95 -7.23
C LEU A 55 29.71 3.87 -7.46
N ARG A 56 29.52 3.12 -8.54
CA ARG A 56 30.47 2.14 -9.05
C ARG A 56 31.64 2.96 -9.55
N ARG A 57 32.56 3.28 -8.64
CA ARG A 57 33.81 3.96 -8.96
C ARG A 57 34.61 3.06 -9.89
N LYS A 58 35.19 3.73 -10.88
CA LYS A 58 35.96 3.20 -12.00
C LYS A 58 37.29 2.62 -11.54
#